data_AF-A0A928QH19-F1
#
_entry.id   AF-A0A928QH19-F1
#
_cell.length_a   1.000
_cell.length_b   1.000
_cell.length_c   1.000
_cell.angle_alpha   90.00
_cell.angle_beta   90.00
_cell.angle_gamma   90.00
#
_symmetry.space_group_name_H-M   'P 1'
#
loop_
_entity.id
_entity.type
_entity.pdbx_description
1 polymer ?
#
loop_
_entity_poly.entity_id
_entity_poly.type
_entity_poly.pdbx_seq_one_letter_code
_entity_poly.pdbx_strand_id
1 'polypeptide(L)'
;MARDKSCCFTGHRVIPQESYYRVLFLLRQNVENKIKEGYTDFYTGGALGFDTLAALTVLRLKMVYKNIKLHLVLPCISQADKWSSEDKRMYERIK
;
A
#
# COMPACT_ATOMS: atom_id res chain seq x y z
N MET A 1 2.45 -5.25 27.71
CA MET A 1 1.63 -4.83 26.56
C MET A 1 2.30 -5.37 25.31
N ALA A 2 1.59 -6.12 24.46
CA ALA A 2 2.15 -6.56 23.19
C ALA A 2 2.45 -5.33 22.34
N ARG A 3 3.65 -5.22 21.77
CA ARG A 3 3.96 -4.16 20.79
C ARG A 3 3.05 -4.37 19.58
N ASP A 4 2.37 -3.32 19.15
CA ASP A 4 1.67 -3.33 17.87
C ASP A 4 2.68 -3.62 16.75
N LYS A 5 2.41 -4.67 15.96
CA LYS A 5 3.30 -5.08 14.87
C LYS A 5 2.97 -4.27 13.62
N SER A 6 3.98 -3.60 13.08
CA SER A 6 3.88 -2.71 11.93
C SER A 6 4.70 -3.19 10.73
N CYS A 7 4.20 -2.98 9.51
CA CYS A 7 4.90 -3.28 8.27
C CYS A 7 4.96 -2.06 7.37
N CYS A 8 6.15 -1.75 6.83
CA CYS A 8 6.36 -0.64 5.90
C CYS A 8 6.60 -1.18 4.48
N PHE A 9 6.03 -0.50 3.49
CA PHE A 9 6.24 -0.76 2.08
C PHE A 9 7.09 0.34 1.44
N THR A 10 7.98 -0.09 0.56
CA THR A 10 8.71 0.77 -0.39
C THR A 10 9.02 -0.04 -1.63
N GLY A 11 9.10 0.62 -2.79
CA GLY A 11 9.42 -0.05 -4.04
C GLY A 11 9.48 0.90 -5.23
N HIS A 12 9.56 0.31 -6.43
CA HIS A 12 9.72 1.06 -7.66
C HIS A 12 8.50 1.92 -8.01
N ARG A 13 8.76 3.12 -8.54
CA ARG A 13 7.72 4.07 -9.01
C ARG A 13 7.06 3.65 -10.33
N VAL A 14 7.72 2.76 -11.07
CA VAL A 14 7.20 2.12 -12.27
C VAL A 14 7.42 0.63 -12.13
N ILE A 15 6.35 -0.16 -12.24
CA ILE A 15 6.41 -1.62 -12.21
C ILE A 15 6.31 -2.13 -13.65
N PRO A 16 7.31 -2.85 -14.18
CA PRO A 16 7.25 -3.41 -15.52
C PRO A 16 6.04 -4.33 -15.72
N GLN A 17 5.38 -4.22 -16.87
CA GLN A 17 4.12 -4.93 -17.16
C GLN A 17 4.25 -6.44 -17.02
N GLU A 18 5.39 -7.00 -17.46
CA GLU A 18 5.73 -8.42 -17.36
C GLU A 18 5.83 -8.92 -15.92
N SER A 19 6.14 -8.02 -14.99
CA SER A 19 6.27 -8.35 -13.56
C SER A 19 5.02 -8.00 -12.74
N TYR A 20 4.13 -7.16 -13.28
CA TYR A 20 3.04 -6.54 -12.52
C TYR A 20 2.17 -7.55 -11.78
N TYR A 21 1.66 -8.57 -12.47
CA TYR A 21 0.80 -9.59 -11.85
C TYR A 21 1.55 -10.45 -10.84
N ARG A 22 2.83 -10.75 -11.09
CA ARG A 22 3.67 -11.49 -10.14
C ARG A 22 3.89 -10.68 -8.87
N VAL A 23 4.21 -9.39 -9.00
CA VAL A 23 4.38 -8.48 -7.87
C VAL A 23 3.09 -8.35 -7.08
N LEU A 24 1.95 -8.15 -7.74
CA LEU A 24 0.64 -8.07 -7.08
C LEU A 24 0.29 -9.35 -6.32
N PHE A 25 0.51 -10.52 -6.93
CA PHE A 25 0.26 -11.81 -6.30
C PHE A 25 1.12 -12.00 -5.04
N LEU A 26 2.43 -11.77 -5.15
CA LEU A 26 3.36 -11.90 -4.03
C LEU A 26 3.06 -10.88 -2.94
N LEU A 27 2.74 -9.64 -3.29
CA LEU A 27 2.38 -8.60 -2.34
C LEU A 27 1.16 -9.03 -1.52
N ARG A 28 0.08 -9.46 -2.18
CA ARG A 28 -1.12 -9.92 -1.47
C ARG A 28 -0.81 -11.07 -0.50
N GLN A 29 -0.08 -12.09 -0.98
CA GLN A 29 0.29 -13.24 -0.14
C GLN A 29 1.11 -12.83 1.08
N ASN A 30 2.10 -11.94 0.89
CA ASN A 30 2.91 -11.45 2.00
C ASN A 30 2.10 -10.63 3.00
N VAL A 31 1.19 -9.76 2.54
CA VAL A 31 0.33 -8.98 3.44
C VAL A 31 -0.60 -9.90 4.23
N GLU A 32 -1.26 -10.87 3.59
CA GLU A 32 -2.11 -11.84 4.29
C GLU A 32 -1.32 -12.65 5.34
N ASN A 33 -0.09 -13.07 5.02
CA ASN A 33 0.77 -13.76 5.98
C ASN A 33 1.15 -12.87 7.17
N LYS A 34 1.50 -11.60 6.92
CA LYS A 34 1.79 -10.64 8.00
C LYS A 34 0.57 -10.39 8.89
N ILE A 35 -0.63 -10.30 8.32
CA ILE A 35 -1.87 -10.18 9.11
C ILE A 35 -2.03 -11.40 10.03
N LYS A 36 -1.81 -12.62 9.52
CA LYS A 36 -1.87 -13.86 10.32
C LYS A 36 -0.80 -13.91 11.42
N GLU A 37 0.36 -13.29 11.20
CA GLU A 37 1.42 -13.12 12.20
C GLU A 37 1.11 -12.02 13.25
N GLY A 38 -0.03 -11.34 13.13
CA GLY A 38 -0.51 -10.32 14.07
C GLY A 38 -0.12 -8.89 13.72
N TYR A 39 0.27 -8.60 12.47
CA TYR A 39 0.50 -7.23 12.01
C TYR A 39 -0.83 -6.51 11.75
N THR A 40 -1.01 -5.33 12.34
CA THR A 40 -2.24 -4.53 12.24
C THR A 40 -2.02 -3.21 11.51
N ASP A 41 -0.81 -2.67 11.52
CA ASP A 41 -0.53 -1.33 11.00
C ASP A 41 0.42 -1.39 9.80
N PHE A 42 -0.05 -0.88 8.67
CA PHE A 42 0.63 -0.93 7.40
C PHE A 42 0.93 0.47 6.89
N TYR A 43 2.16 0.74 6.49
CA TYR A 43 2.66 2.08 6.16
C TYR A 43 3.22 2.11 4.75
N THR A 44 2.90 3.16 4.00
CA THR A 44 3.47 3.42 2.66
C THR A 44 3.57 4.92 2.41
N GLY A 45 4.48 5.33 1.53
CA GLY A 45 4.66 6.74 1.16
C GLY A 45 3.56 7.29 0.24
N GLY A 46 2.64 6.43 -0.23
CA GLY A 46 1.52 6.82 -1.08
C GLY A 46 1.93 7.27 -2.48
N ALA A 47 3.15 6.95 -2.90
CA ALA A 47 3.65 7.29 -4.22
C ALA A 47 3.07 6.42 -5.35
N LEU A 48 3.34 6.83 -6.60
CA LEU A 48 3.08 6.00 -7.78
C LEU A 48 3.84 4.65 -7.75
N GLY A 49 3.35 3.70 -8.52
CA GLY A 49 3.94 2.37 -8.64
C GLY A 49 3.64 1.51 -7.41
N PHE A 50 4.70 0.98 -6.78
CA PHE A 50 4.57 -0.02 -5.73
C PHE A 50 3.82 0.47 -4.48
N ASP A 51 4.04 1.72 -4.07
CA ASP A 51 3.34 2.31 -2.92
C ASP A 51 1.82 2.34 -3.15
N THR A 52 1.38 2.74 -4.35
CA THR A 52 -0.04 2.70 -4.75
C THR A 52 -0.57 1.26 -4.75
N LEU A 53 0.20 0.31 -5.29
CA LEU A 53 -0.18 -1.11 -5.31
C LEU A 53 -0.33 -1.70 -3.90
N ALA A 54 0.56 -1.33 -2.98
CA ALA A 54 0.52 -1.71 -1.57
C ALA A 54 -0.69 -1.12 -0.85
N ALA A 55 -0.94 0.17 -1.02
CA ALA A 55 -2.11 0.84 -0.46
C ALA A 55 -3.42 0.17 -0.88
N LEU A 56 -3.62 -0.04 -2.20
CA LEU A 56 -4.79 -0.72 -2.74
C LEU A 56 -4.93 -2.16 -2.20
N THR A 57 -3.82 -2.89 -2.08
CA THR A 57 -3.82 -4.26 -1.55
C THR A 57 -4.29 -4.29 -0.09
N VAL A 58 -3.74 -3.41 0.76
CA VAL A 58 -4.16 -3.31 2.16
C VAL A 58 -5.62 -2.89 2.28
N LEU A 59 -6.08 -1.90 1.51
CA LEU A 59 -7.49 -1.48 1.52
C LEU A 59 -8.43 -2.62 1.12
N ARG A 60 -8.04 -3.42 0.11
CA ARG A 60 -8.83 -4.59 -0.30
C ARG A 60 -8.87 -5.65 0.79
N LEU A 61 -7.76 -5.91 1.47
CA LEU A 61 -7.70 -6.88 2.57
C LEU A 61 -8.40 -6.38 3.82
N LYS A 62 -8.44 -5.08 4.07
CA LYS A 62 -9.21 -4.46 5.17
C LYS A 62 -10.70 -4.76 5.09
N MET A 63 -11.23 -5.06 3.89
CA MET A 63 -12.62 -5.52 3.74
C MET A 63 -12.86 -6.88 4.42
N VAL A 64 -11.83 -7.73 4.52
CA VAL A 64 -11.87 -9.05 5.17
C VAL A 64 -11.35 -8.95 6.61
N TYR A 65 -10.21 -8.29 6.83
CA TYR A 65 -9.54 -8.15 8.12
C TYR A 65 -9.77 -6.74 8.69
N LYS A 66 -10.87 -6.55 9.43
CA LYS A 66 -11.33 -5.23 9.87
C LYS A 66 -10.40 -4.52 10.87
N ASN A 67 -9.51 -5.27 11.51
CA ASN A 67 -8.57 -4.77 12.51
C ASN A 67 -7.30 -4.13 11.92
N ILE A 68 -7.08 -4.22 10.60
CA ILE A 68 -5.89 -3.65 9.96
C ILE A 68 -6.11 -2.18 9.56
N LYS A 69 -5.03 -1.41 9.57
CA LYS A 69 -4.98 0.02 9.22
C LYS A 69 -3.93 0.26 8.15
N LEU A 70 -4.27 1.15 7.21
CA LEU A 70 -3.34 1.71 6.25
C LEU A 70 -3.00 3.14 6.70
N HIS A 71 -1.72 3.47 6.69
CA HIS A 71 -1.18 4.79 7.00
C HIS A 71 -0.39 5.30 5.81
N LEU A 72 -0.78 6.46 5.27
CA LEU A 72 -0.02 7.17 4.25
C LEU A 72 0.97 8.12 4.92
N VAL A 73 2.26 7.84 4.76
CA VAL A 73 3.36 8.63 5.32
C VAL A 73 3.90 9.56 4.24
N LEU A 74 3.24 10.71 4.09
CA LEU A 74 3.54 11.64 3.00
C LEU A 74 4.75 12.51 3.32
N PRO A 75 5.70 12.69 2.37
CA PRO A 75 6.82 13.60 2.56
C PRO A 75 6.38 15.07 2.51
N CYS A 76 5.31 15.37 1.77
CA CYS A 76 4.69 16.69 1.70
C CYS A 76 3.25 16.60 1.18
N ILE A 77 2.45 17.65 1.42
CA ILE A 77 1.05 17.73 0.98
C ILE A 77 0.94 17.77 -0.56
N SER A 78 1.92 18.40 -1.22
CA SER A 78 1.97 18.63 -2.67
C SER A 78 2.52 17.46 -3.49
N GLN A 79 2.72 16.26 -2.89
CA GLN A 79 3.40 15.13 -3.54
C GLN A 79 2.77 14.76 -4.89
N ALA A 80 1.44 14.87 -5.01
CA ALA A 80 0.69 14.48 -6.19
C ALA A 80 0.43 15.61 -7.20
N ASP A 81 0.85 16.85 -6.93
CA ASP A 81 0.43 18.04 -7.68
C ASP A 81 0.78 17.98 -9.17
N LYS A 82 1.90 17.35 -9.50
CA LYS A 82 2.41 17.24 -10.88
C LYS A 82 2.05 15.92 -11.57
N TRP A 83 1.32 15.04 -10.91
CA TRP A 83 0.92 13.76 -11.52
C TRP A 83 -0.20 13.94 -12.53
N SER A 84 -0.38 12.93 -13.38
CA SER A 84 -1.47 12.90 -14.34
C SER A 84 -2.83 12.95 -13.63
N SER A 85 -3.87 13.39 -14.32
CA SER A 85 -5.24 13.39 -13.77
C SER A 85 -5.71 11.99 -13.36
N GLU A 86 -5.23 10.94 -14.04
CA GLU A 86 -5.54 9.55 -13.71
C GLU A 86 -4.87 9.11 -12.41
N ASP A 87 -3.59 9.41 -12.27
CA ASP A 87 -2.82 9.13 -11.07
C ASP A 87 -3.38 9.85 -9.83
N LYS A 88 -3.77 11.13 -10.00
CA LYS A 88 -4.43 11.89 -8.93
C LYS A 88 -5.75 11.25 -8.50
N ARG A 89 -6.58 10.79 -9.46
CA ARG A 89 -7.80 10.05 -9.12
C ARG A 89 -7.50 8.76 -8.36
N MET A 90 -6.47 8.03 -8.73
CA MET A 90 -6.06 6.82 -8.01
C MET A 90 -5.58 7.16 -6.59
N TYR A 91 -4.79 8.23 -6.45
CA TYR A 91 -4.28 8.70 -5.18
C TYR A 91 -5.40 9.10 -4.21
N GLU A 92 -6.43 9.82 -4.68
CA GLU A 92 -7.60 10.16 -3.85
C GLU A 92 -8.45 8.95 -3.45
N ARG A 93 -8.31 7.79 -4.12
CA ARG A 93 -8.98 6.54 -3.70
C ARG A 93 -8.25 5.81 -2.56
N ILE A 94 -6.96 6.07 -2.38
CA ILE A 94 -6.14 5.41 -1.36
C ILE A 94 -5.93 6.26 -0.11
N LYS A 95 -6.17 7.57 -0.21
CA LYS A 95 -6.21 8.53 0.89
C LYS A 95 -7.50 8.39 1.70
#